data_AF-A0A8H6SDV0-F1
#
_entry.id   AF-A0A8H6SDV0-F1
#
_cell.length_a   1.000
_cell.length_b   1.000
_cell.length_c   1.000
_cell.angle_alpha   90.00
_cell.angle_beta   90.00
_cell.angle_gamma   90.00
#
_symmetry.space_group_name_H-M   'P 1'
#
loop_
_entity.id
_entity.type
_entity.pdbx_description
1 polymer ?
#
loop_
_entity_poly.entity_id
_entity_poly.type
_entity_poly.pdbx_seq_one_letter_code
_entity_poly.pdbx_strand_id
1 'polypeptide(L)'
;MLLDGLTPEILMSFPSYLDSIEDVLALSSTSRALYNACANPPPKVVSRLIADSGRIFFRPHPHLLIAATARELATWAVQSSDRRYRLEEALSGGVDKLLELAIDVVGLAMADIRRLWRFKFEVLNPLDRKLDLAAGPSSGKAWTVCNDPETTLVSFAIYGELFHHDHELGYLPIDATRPRPLPLSSLTRYQWFVYCVPDYNSFNHLGVREQSHLYGGDQFQQLSMQTAMRDPMFDVDNWGSKLVESAPGPMAPVAALDYHQQLVFSQCAKHWGFRSLELLVPGGPERLADDIRRLAAHLVDALPPDRPEDAVDSDSDSDSSDFDWNSQASDSSSDWESVRNTDISYRVTDRNTRLRKAIPELVQDRWWYTAFPDFTEDLHFTLWAEWNGGKKLERELKEAIGRPAERTLVGR
;
A
#
# COMPACT_ATOMS: atom_id res chain seq x y z
N MET A 1 4.17 50.32 13.98
CA MET A 1 3.93 50.28 12.53
C MET A 1 2.66 49.47 12.33
N LEU A 2 1.60 50.05 11.78
CA LEU A 2 0.31 49.37 11.65
C LEU A 2 0.41 48.34 10.52
N LEU A 3 0.17 47.06 10.84
CA LEU A 3 0.14 45.95 9.87
C LEU A 3 -0.94 46.17 8.79
N ASP A 4 -1.93 47.02 9.05
CA ASP A 4 -3.01 47.39 8.13
C ASP A 4 -2.51 48.12 6.86
N GLY A 5 -1.26 48.59 6.83
CA GLY A 5 -0.65 49.22 5.66
C GLY A 5 0.09 48.27 4.73
N LEU A 6 0.21 46.98 5.06
CA LEU A 6 0.88 45.99 4.21
C LEU A 6 -0.05 45.49 3.09
N THR A 7 0.52 45.22 1.92
CA THR A 7 -0.27 44.68 0.82
C THR A 7 -0.65 43.21 1.07
N PRO A 8 -1.77 42.73 0.53
CA PRO A 8 -2.20 41.34 0.70
C PRO A 8 -1.13 40.32 0.30
N GLU A 9 -0.31 40.62 -0.71
CA GLU A 9 0.77 39.73 -1.19
C GLU A 9 1.83 39.52 -0.12
N ILE A 10 2.22 40.58 0.59
CA ILE A 10 3.17 40.48 1.70
C ILE A 10 2.52 39.68 2.83
N LEU A 11 1.27 39.98 3.19
CA LEU A 11 0.53 39.26 4.23
C LEU A 11 0.41 37.75 3.94
N MET A 12 0.17 37.36 2.68
CA MET A 12 0.10 35.96 2.26
C MET A 12 1.46 35.23 2.30
N SER A 13 2.58 35.95 2.30
CA SER A 13 3.91 35.36 2.42
C SER A 13 4.31 35.04 3.86
N PHE A 14 3.68 35.66 4.86
CA PHE A 14 4.05 35.51 6.28
C PHE A 14 4.11 34.06 6.75
N PRO A 15 3.14 33.18 6.44
CA PRO A 15 3.19 31.79 6.91
C PRO A 15 4.47 31.05 6.50
N SER A 16 5.14 31.45 5.43
CA SER A 16 6.41 30.83 4.98
C SER A 16 7.65 31.23 5.80
N TYR A 17 7.51 32.26 6.66
CA TYR A 17 8.56 32.77 7.54
C TYR A 17 8.32 32.42 9.01
N LEU A 18 7.30 31.62 9.30
CA LEU A 18 7.00 31.14 10.64
C LEU A 18 7.59 29.74 10.85
N ASP A 19 8.00 29.45 12.08
CA ASP A 19 8.67 28.20 12.42
C ASP A 19 7.68 27.12 12.84
N SER A 20 6.44 27.49 13.23
CA SER A 20 5.47 26.55 13.80
C SER A 20 4.01 26.88 13.45
N ILE A 21 3.14 25.86 13.46
CA ILE A 21 1.70 26.07 13.25
C ILE A 21 1.08 26.89 14.39
N GLU A 22 1.64 26.83 15.59
CA GLU A 22 1.25 27.62 16.75
C GLU A 22 1.49 29.10 16.51
N ASP A 23 2.59 29.47 15.85
CA ASP A 23 2.86 30.87 15.48
C ASP A 23 1.83 31.38 14.47
N VAL A 24 1.42 30.54 13.51
CA VAL A 24 0.33 30.89 12.58
C VAL A 24 -0.97 31.14 13.34
N LEU A 25 -1.32 30.27 14.28
CA LEU A 25 -2.53 30.40 15.08
C LEU A 25 -2.48 31.65 15.97
N ALA A 26 -1.36 31.89 16.65
CA ALA A 26 -1.13 33.07 17.45
C ALA A 26 -1.25 34.34 16.60
N LEU A 27 -0.59 34.40 15.45
CA LEU A 27 -0.62 35.53 14.53
C LEU A 27 -2.06 35.79 14.01
N SER A 28 -2.76 34.72 13.63
CA SER A 28 -4.16 34.80 13.15
C SER A 28 -5.12 35.35 14.21
N SER A 29 -4.82 35.17 15.50
CA SER A 29 -5.65 35.67 16.60
C SER A 29 -5.49 37.18 16.85
N THR A 30 -4.45 37.82 16.30
CA THR A 30 -4.15 39.24 16.56
C THR A 30 -4.95 40.21 15.68
N SER A 31 -5.31 39.83 14.46
CA SER A 31 -6.00 40.70 13.49
C SER A 31 -6.82 39.90 12.49
N ARG A 32 -7.96 40.45 12.05
CA ARG A 32 -8.78 39.87 10.98
C ARG A 32 -8.06 39.82 9.64
N ALA A 33 -7.20 40.79 9.35
CA ALA A 33 -6.42 40.81 8.10
C ALA A 33 -5.43 39.63 8.08
N LEU A 34 -4.72 39.42 9.19
CA LEU A 34 -3.80 38.29 9.36
C LEU A 34 -4.54 36.96 9.40
N TYR A 35 -5.69 36.89 10.06
CA TYR A 35 -6.56 35.72 10.00
C TYR A 35 -6.90 35.33 8.56
N ASN A 36 -7.35 36.29 7.75
CA ASN A 36 -7.69 36.03 6.35
C ASN A 36 -6.48 35.62 5.51
N ALA A 37 -5.31 36.22 5.76
CA ALA A 37 -4.06 35.85 5.07
C ALA A 37 -3.54 34.45 5.47
N CYS A 38 -3.74 34.05 6.73
CA CYS A 38 -3.31 32.77 7.26
C CYS A 38 -4.37 31.65 7.14
N ALA A 39 -5.60 31.97 6.75
CA ALA A 39 -6.71 31.00 6.77
C ALA A 39 -6.49 29.82 5.80
N ASN A 40 -5.78 30.05 4.69
CA ASN A 40 -5.54 29.05 3.65
C ASN A 40 -4.09 29.10 3.17
N PRO A 41 -3.10 28.70 3.99
CA PRO A 41 -1.72 28.69 3.56
C PRO A 41 -1.53 27.63 2.47
N PRO A 42 -0.55 27.80 1.55
CA PRO A 42 -0.22 26.77 0.57
C PRO A 42 0.11 25.43 1.25
N PRO A 43 -0.28 24.26 0.70
CA PRO A 43 -0.06 22.96 1.32
C PRO A 43 1.39 22.68 1.75
N LYS A 44 2.37 23.12 0.96
CA LYS A 44 3.79 23.00 1.32
C LYS A 44 4.16 23.77 2.59
N VAL A 45 3.59 24.95 2.77
CA VAL A 45 3.84 25.78 3.97
C VAL A 45 3.20 25.11 5.19
N VAL A 46 1.95 24.66 5.05
CA VAL A 46 1.23 23.91 6.07
C VAL A 46 2.02 22.66 6.50
N SER A 47 2.46 21.86 5.54
CA SER A 47 3.30 20.68 5.78
C SER A 47 4.56 20.97 6.58
N ARG A 48 5.31 22.03 6.23
CA ARG A 48 6.54 22.41 6.93
C ARG A 48 6.26 22.79 8.38
N LEU A 49 5.32 23.71 8.58
CA LEU A 49 4.90 24.14 9.90
C LEU A 49 4.46 22.96 10.80
N ILE A 50 3.81 21.96 10.22
CA ILE A 50 3.37 20.77 10.95
C ILE A 50 4.50 19.78 11.19
N ALA A 51 5.43 19.64 10.25
CA ALA A 51 6.62 18.84 10.47
C ALA A 51 7.41 19.38 11.67
N ASP A 52 7.57 20.70 11.73
CA ASP A 52 8.29 21.38 12.80
C ASP A 52 7.54 21.31 14.14
N SER A 53 6.20 21.43 14.13
CA SER A 53 5.34 21.29 15.33
C SER A 53 4.94 19.82 15.66
N GLY A 54 5.37 18.85 14.85
CA GLY A 54 4.73 17.54 14.76
C GLY A 54 4.88 16.66 16.00
N ARG A 55 5.92 16.88 16.80
CA ARG A 55 6.26 16.06 17.97
C ARG A 55 5.19 16.06 19.07
N ILE A 56 4.35 17.08 19.12
CA ILE A 56 3.30 17.24 20.13
C ILE A 56 1.97 16.68 19.60
N PHE A 57 1.57 17.09 18.40
CA PHE A 57 0.22 16.82 17.88
C PHE A 57 0.11 15.57 17.01
N PHE A 58 1.18 15.18 16.32
CA PHE A 58 1.18 14.14 15.29
C PHE A 58 2.12 12.99 15.64
N ARG A 59 2.00 12.49 16.88
CA ARG A 59 2.62 11.21 17.23
C ARG A 59 1.94 10.06 16.48
N PRO A 60 2.69 9.05 16.02
CA PRO A 60 4.15 8.96 16.01
C PRO A 60 4.72 9.87 14.92
N HIS A 61 5.58 10.82 15.31
CA HIS A 61 6.21 11.76 14.39
C HIS A 61 7.61 11.24 14.00
N PRO A 62 8.01 11.26 12.71
CA PRO A 62 7.31 11.82 11.56
C PRO A 62 6.35 10.86 10.82
N HIS A 63 6.29 9.60 11.25
CA HIS A 63 5.56 8.51 10.58
C HIS A 63 4.13 8.86 10.18
N LEU A 64 3.34 9.50 11.04
CA LEU A 64 1.93 9.78 10.75
C LEU A 64 1.75 10.74 9.57
N LEU A 65 2.66 11.70 9.40
CA LEU A 65 2.64 12.65 8.29
C LEU A 65 3.10 11.99 6.99
N ILE A 66 4.05 11.06 7.07
CA ILE A 66 4.48 10.25 5.93
C ILE A 66 3.35 9.35 5.47
N ALA A 67 2.66 8.67 6.39
CA ALA A 67 1.53 7.81 6.06
C ALA A 67 0.45 8.59 5.28
N ALA A 68 0.18 9.84 5.68
CA ALA A 68 -0.76 10.74 5.02
C ALA A 68 -0.44 11.02 3.54
N THR A 69 0.84 11.08 3.21
CA THR A 69 1.35 11.51 1.89
C THR A 69 1.88 10.34 1.06
N ALA A 70 2.09 9.17 1.67
CA ALA A 70 2.74 8.00 1.10
C ALA A 70 2.11 7.55 -0.23
N ARG A 71 0.77 7.50 -0.31
CA ARG A 71 0.07 7.10 -1.55
C ARG A 71 0.37 8.02 -2.72
N GLU A 72 0.26 9.33 -2.47
CA GLU A 72 0.49 10.36 -3.49
C GLU A 72 1.97 10.43 -3.86
N LEU A 73 2.86 10.25 -2.88
CA LEU A 73 4.30 10.18 -3.09
C LEU A 73 4.67 8.98 -3.97
N ALA A 74 4.10 7.81 -3.71
CA ALA A 74 4.33 6.63 -4.54
C ALA A 74 3.75 6.80 -5.95
N THR A 75 2.53 7.34 -6.06
CA THR A 75 1.90 7.69 -7.34
C THR A 75 2.75 8.68 -8.14
N TRP A 76 3.40 9.64 -7.48
CA TRP A 76 4.35 10.55 -8.11
C TRP A 76 5.63 9.83 -8.56
N ALA A 77 6.19 8.98 -7.70
CA ALA A 77 7.45 8.30 -7.93
C ALA A 77 7.38 7.37 -9.15
N VAL A 78 6.28 6.62 -9.30
CA VAL A 78 6.17 5.63 -10.38
C VAL A 78 6.08 6.23 -11.78
N GLN A 79 5.84 7.55 -11.91
CA GLN A 79 5.68 8.25 -13.19
C GLN A 79 6.96 8.39 -14.02
N SER A 80 8.16 8.29 -13.41
CA SER A 80 9.43 8.35 -14.15
C SER A 80 10.58 7.73 -13.38
N SER A 81 11.64 7.29 -14.07
CA SER A 81 12.83 6.71 -13.43
C SER A 81 13.57 7.71 -12.52
N ASP A 82 13.63 8.99 -12.91
CA ASP A 82 14.27 10.05 -12.10
C ASP A 82 13.58 10.22 -10.74
N ARG A 83 12.24 10.21 -10.73
CA ARG A 83 11.46 10.33 -9.49
C ARG A 83 11.59 9.08 -8.60
N ARG A 84 11.71 7.89 -9.18
CA ARG A 84 12.03 6.67 -8.42
C ARG A 84 13.39 6.79 -7.74
N TYR A 85 14.40 7.25 -8.48
CA TYR A 85 15.73 7.49 -7.92
C TYR A 85 15.68 8.50 -6.76
N ARG A 86 14.94 9.60 -6.90
CA ARG A 86 14.74 10.57 -5.81
C ARG A 86 14.07 9.96 -4.58
N LEU A 87 13.09 9.07 -4.77
CA LEU A 87 12.46 8.34 -3.67
C LEU A 87 13.47 7.40 -2.98
N GLU A 88 14.23 6.62 -3.75
CA GLU A 88 15.25 5.70 -3.24
C GLU A 88 16.33 6.45 -2.45
N GLU A 89 16.79 7.59 -2.96
CA GLU A 89 17.74 8.48 -2.28
C GLU A 89 17.17 9.01 -0.96
N ALA A 90 15.90 9.42 -0.95
CA ALA A 90 15.23 9.86 0.28
C ALA A 90 15.05 8.73 1.29
N LEU A 91 14.71 7.51 0.85
CA LEU A 91 14.63 6.34 1.71
C LEU A 91 15.98 6.02 2.35
N SER A 92 17.08 6.07 1.59
CA SER A 92 18.44 5.88 2.12
C SER A 92 18.83 6.93 3.16
N GLY A 93 18.21 8.10 3.14
CA GLY A 93 18.37 9.14 4.16
C GLY A 93 17.51 8.93 5.42
N GLY A 94 16.73 7.86 5.48
CA GLY A 94 15.85 7.53 6.59
C GLY A 94 14.53 8.29 6.58
N VAL A 95 13.77 8.12 7.66
CA VAL A 95 12.38 8.60 7.77
C VAL A 95 12.25 10.13 7.66
N ASP A 96 13.24 10.88 8.15
CA ASP A 96 13.25 12.34 8.07
C ASP A 96 13.43 12.84 6.63
N LYS A 97 14.34 12.22 5.85
CA LYS A 97 14.53 12.56 4.43
C LYS A 97 13.35 12.13 3.58
N LEU A 98 12.69 11.03 3.93
CA LEU A 98 11.43 10.64 3.33
C LEU A 98 10.33 11.70 3.59
N LEU A 99 10.23 12.23 4.81
CA LEU A 99 9.29 13.32 5.12
C LEU A 99 9.62 14.58 4.32
N GLU A 100 10.89 15.01 4.27
CA GLU A 100 11.32 16.18 3.50
C GLU A 100 10.88 16.07 2.03
N LEU A 101 11.08 14.90 1.42
CA LEU A 101 10.65 14.64 0.04
C LEU A 101 9.11 14.68 -0.08
N ALA A 102 8.39 14.06 0.85
CA ALA A 102 6.94 14.05 0.84
C ALA A 102 6.34 15.46 0.93
N ILE A 103 6.94 16.34 1.75
CA ILE A 103 6.55 17.75 1.87
C ILE A 103 6.84 18.52 0.58
N ASP A 104 7.99 18.26 -0.07
CA ASP A 104 8.33 18.95 -1.31
C ASP A 104 7.46 18.51 -2.50
N VAL A 105 7.10 17.24 -2.58
CA VAL A 105 6.39 16.70 -3.73
C VAL A 105 4.88 16.82 -3.59
N VAL A 106 4.35 16.44 -2.41
CA VAL A 106 2.91 16.26 -2.19
C VAL A 106 2.33 17.47 -1.46
N GLY A 107 2.89 17.79 -0.29
CA GLY A 107 2.31 18.75 0.64
C GLY A 107 1.05 18.20 1.33
N LEU A 108 0.56 18.92 2.34
CA LEU A 108 -0.62 18.55 3.14
C LEU A 108 -1.53 19.75 3.25
N ALA A 109 -2.80 19.58 2.88
CA ALA A 109 -3.81 20.59 3.12
C ALA A 109 -4.37 20.48 4.55
N MET A 110 -5.00 21.56 5.03
CA MET A 110 -5.69 21.54 6.33
C MET A 110 -6.77 20.45 6.44
N ALA A 111 -7.37 20.05 5.32
CA ALA A 111 -8.32 18.94 5.27
C ALA A 111 -7.67 17.60 5.63
N ASP A 112 -6.45 17.35 5.13
CA ASP A 112 -5.69 16.12 5.39
C ASP A 112 -5.30 16.03 6.85
N ILE A 113 -4.89 17.15 7.46
CA ILE A 113 -4.59 17.22 8.89
C ILE A 113 -5.80 16.83 9.73
N ARG A 114 -6.97 17.42 9.42
CA ARG A 114 -8.20 17.12 10.17
C ARG A 114 -8.58 15.66 10.00
N ARG A 115 -8.37 15.08 8.81
CA ARG A 115 -8.56 13.67 8.55
C ARG A 115 -7.61 12.81 9.38
N LEU A 116 -6.31 13.12 9.40
CA LEU A 116 -5.31 12.42 10.22
C LEU A 116 -5.62 12.50 11.71
N TRP A 117 -6.07 13.67 12.17
CA TRP A 117 -6.44 13.85 13.57
C TRP A 117 -7.62 12.95 13.95
N ARG A 118 -8.68 12.91 13.13
CA ARG A 118 -9.79 11.97 13.35
C ARG A 118 -9.32 10.52 13.31
N PHE A 119 -8.53 10.16 12.29
CA PHE A 119 -7.96 8.82 12.16
C PHE A 119 -7.19 8.42 13.42
N LYS A 120 -6.36 9.32 13.97
CA LYS A 120 -5.61 9.06 15.21
C LYS A 120 -6.54 8.69 16.38
N PHE A 121 -7.60 9.45 16.61
CA PHE A 121 -8.49 9.22 17.75
C PHE A 121 -9.46 8.06 17.55
N GLU A 122 -10.00 7.91 16.34
CA GLU A 122 -11.06 6.93 16.04
C GLU A 122 -10.51 5.55 15.66
N VAL A 123 -9.28 5.48 15.14
CA VAL A 123 -8.70 4.25 14.59
C VAL A 123 -7.41 3.89 15.30
N LEU A 124 -6.41 4.78 15.26
CA LEU A 124 -5.07 4.46 15.75
C LEU A 124 -5.05 4.21 17.27
N ASN A 125 -5.60 5.13 18.08
CA ASN A 125 -5.60 5.01 19.54
C ASN A 125 -6.32 3.72 20.05
N PRO A 126 -7.49 3.32 19.51
CA PRO A 126 -8.09 2.04 19.86
C PRO A 126 -7.22 0.83 19.51
N LEU A 127 -6.57 0.83 18.35
CA LEU A 127 -5.72 -0.28 17.91
C LEU A 127 -4.40 -0.34 18.67
N ASP A 128 -3.80 0.80 18.96
CA ASP A 128 -2.60 0.94 19.79
C ASP A 128 -2.81 0.26 21.15
N ARG A 129 -3.93 0.58 21.83
CA ARG A 129 -4.28 -0.08 23.10
C ARG A 129 -4.49 -1.58 22.97
N LYS A 130 -5.11 -2.05 21.89
CA LYS A 130 -5.30 -3.50 21.65
C LYS A 130 -3.97 -4.19 21.44
N LEU A 131 -3.08 -3.58 20.66
CA LEU A 131 -1.77 -4.12 20.36
C LEU A 131 -0.85 -4.11 21.58
N ASP A 132 -0.85 -3.03 22.39
CA ASP A 132 -0.11 -2.97 23.67
C ASP A 132 -0.58 -4.05 24.66
N LEU A 133 -1.89 -4.33 24.71
CA LEU A 133 -2.41 -5.43 25.54
C LEU A 133 -2.00 -6.82 25.02
N ALA A 134 -1.93 -7.01 23.71
CA ALA A 134 -1.61 -8.29 23.09
C ALA A 134 -0.11 -8.60 23.08
N ALA A 135 0.72 -7.60 22.77
CA ALA A 135 2.18 -7.71 22.71
C ALA A 135 2.86 -7.66 24.11
N GLY A 136 2.06 -7.54 25.16
CA GLY A 136 2.49 -7.33 26.54
C GLY A 136 2.75 -5.84 26.79
N PRO A 137 2.35 -5.33 27.97
CA PRO A 137 2.41 -3.89 28.22
C PRO A 137 3.86 -3.42 28.13
N SER A 138 4.06 -2.28 27.47
CA SER A 138 5.28 -1.45 27.50
C SER A 138 5.83 -1.17 28.92
N SER A 139 5.12 -1.58 29.98
CA SER A 139 5.37 -1.41 31.41
C SER A 139 6.52 -2.25 32.03
N GLY A 140 7.57 -2.61 31.28
CA GLY A 140 8.83 -3.05 31.87
C GLY A 140 8.99 -4.54 32.23
N LYS A 141 8.25 -5.45 31.59
CA LYS A 141 8.72 -6.85 31.49
C LYS A 141 9.84 -6.90 30.46
N ALA A 142 10.89 -7.69 30.73
CA ALA A 142 12.13 -7.71 29.94
C ALA A 142 11.99 -8.13 28.45
N TRP A 143 10.79 -8.47 28.00
CA TRP A 143 10.50 -8.93 26.63
C TRP A 143 9.10 -8.45 26.20
N THR A 144 8.90 -7.14 26.11
CA THR A 144 7.76 -6.61 25.36
C THR A 144 7.98 -6.88 23.89
N VAL A 145 7.01 -7.51 23.24
CA VAL A 145 7.19 -7.95 21.85
C VAL A 145 7.01 -6.80 20.86
N CYS A 146 6.44 -5.68 21.32
CA CYS A 146 6.30 -4.43 20.57
C CYS A 146 6.53 -3.23 21.53
N ASN A 147 7.62 -2.49 21.35
CA ASN A 147 7.97 -1.38 22.27
C ASN A 147 7.18 -0.10 21.96
N ASP A 148 6.84 0.12 20.69
CA ASP A 148 6.04 1.26 20.22
C ASP A 148 4.93 0.77 19.27
N PRO A 149 3.77 0.36 19.83
CA PRO A 149 2.64 -0.14 19.05
C PRO A 149 2.09 0.91 18.08
N GLU A 150 2.02 2.18 18.50
CA GLU A 150 1.55 3.27 17.66
C GLU A 150 2.42 3.43 16.40
N THR A 151 3.74 3.53 16.57
CA THR A 151 4.69 3.60 15.45
C THR A 151 4.63 2.35 14.58
N THR A 152 4.48 1.16 15.16
CA THR A 152 4.34 -0.11 14.44
C THR A 152 3.12 -0.11 13.51
N LEU A 153 1.96 0.33 14.02
CA LEU A 153 0.73 0.44 13.23
C LEU A 153 0.87 1.46 12.09
N VAL A 154 1.50 2.60 12.34
CA VAL A 154 1.69 3.63 11.32
C VAL A 154 2.71 3.20 10.27
N SER A 155 3.81 2.54 10.64
CA SER A 155 4.75 1.97 9.67
C SER A 155 4.09 0.93 8.76
N PHE A 156 3.15 0.14 9.29
CA PHE A 156 2.36 -0.79 8.50
C PHE A 156 1.49 -0.06 7.49
N ALA A 157 0.82 1.02 7.93
CA ALA A 157 0.06 1.87 7.03
C ALA A 157 0.95 2.50 5.96
N ILE A 158 2.13 3.03 6.30
CA ILE A 158 3.10 3.59 5.34
C ILE A 158 3.46 2.56 4.28
N TYR A 159 3.74 1.31 4.67
CA TYR A 159 4.08 0.25 3.72
C TYR A 159 2.93 0.00 2.73
N GLY A 160 1.71 -0.16 3.22
CA GLY A 160 0.51 -0.30 2.37
C GLY A 160 0.32 0.90 1.44
N GLU A 161 0.42 2.11 1.98
CA GLU A 161 0.25 3.34 1.20
C GLU A 161 1.36 3.55 0.16
N LEU A 162 2.63 3.21 0.42
CA LEU A 162 3.73 3.36 -0.54
C LEU A 162 3.73 2.26 -1.61
N PHE A 163 3.73 1.01 -1.17
CA PHE A 163 4.03 -0.13 -2.05
C PHE A 163 2.79 -0.74 -2.68
N HIS A 164 1.61 -0.40 -2.16
CA HIS A 164 0.31 -0.81 -2.69
C HIS A 164 -0.57 0.40 -3.02
N HIS A 165 0.03 1.56 -3.33
CA HIS A 165 -0.65 2.83 -3.57
C HIS A 165 -1.81 2.77 -4.57
N ASP A 166 -1.72 1.88 -5.56
CA ASP A 166 -2.76 1.64 -6.55
C ASP A 166 -3.35 0.24 -6.35
N HIS A 167 -4.28 0.17 -5.40
CA HIS A 167 -5.07 -1.02 -5.05
C HIS A 167 -5.90 -1.52 -6.24
N GLU A 168 -6.16 -0.67 -7.24
CA GLU A 168 -6.92 -1.06 -8.43
C GLU A 168 -6.05 -1.88 -9.39
N LEU A 169 -4.71 -1.76 -9.36
CA LEU A 169 -3.80 -2.49 -10.26
C LEU A 169 -3.75 -4.00 -10.00
N GLY A 170 -4.00 -4.44 -8.77
CA GLY A 170 -3.99 -5.86 -8.42
C GLY A 170 -5.09 -6.66 -9.13
N TYR A 171 -6.24 -6.03 -9.41
CA TYR A 171 -7.45 -6.77 -9.79
C TYR A 171 -8.08 -6.31 -11.10
N LEU A 172 -7.58 -5.22 -11.71
CA LEU A 172 -8.02 -4.82 -13.04
C LEU A 172 -7.46 -5.77 -14.11
N PRO A 173 -8.30 -6.31 -15.02
CA PRO A 173 -7.86 -7.17 -16.12
C PRO A 173 -6.69 -6.53 -16.90
N ILE A 174 -5.68 -7.34 -17.23
CA ILE A 174 -4.48 -6.94 -18.00
C ILE A 174 -4.85 -6.29 -19.35
N ASP A 175 -6.07 -6.50 -19.83
CA ASP A 175 -6.64 -5.92 -21.06
C ASP A 175 -6.93 -4.41 -21.02
N ALA A 176 -6.67 -3.71 -19.92
CA ALA A 176 -6.75 -2.25 -19.93
C ALA A 176 -5.66 -1.69 -20.84
N THR A 177 -6.05 -1.16 -22.01
CA THR A 177 -5.22 -0.47 -23.02
C THR A 177 -4.45 0.76 -22.51
N ARG A 178 -4.38 0.96 -21.19
CA ARG A 178 -3.63 2.03 -20.55
C ARG A 178 -2.26 1.50 -20.13
N PRO A 179 -1.16 2.13 -20.57
CA PRO A 179 0.16 1.83 -20.02
C PRO A 179 0.14 2.07 -18.51
N ARG A 180 0.34 0.99 -17.75
CA ARG A 180 0.40 1.04 -16.29
C ARG A 180 1.81 1.42 -15.86
N PRO A 181 1.98 2.35 -14.91
CA PRO A 181 3.29 2.58 -14.34
C PRO A 181 3.75 1.31 -13.61
N LEU A 182 5.03 0.95 -13.76
CA LEU A 182 5.62 -0.17 -13.02
C LEU A 182 5.48 0.11 -11.50
N PRO A 183 5.36 -0.89 -10.64
CA PRO A 183 5.25 -0.66 -9.21
C PRO A 183 6.63 -0.24 -8.69
N LEU A 184 6.70 0.15 -7.41
CA LEU A 184 8.00 0.29 -6.74
C LEU A 184 8.64 -1.09 -6.60
N SER A 185 9.96 -1.15 -6.81
CA SER A 185 10.70 -2.41 -6.84
C SER A 185 10.80 -3.05 -5.45
N SER A 186 11.04 -4.37 -5.39
CA SER A 186 11.35 -5.03 -4.12
C SER A 186 12.59 -4.43 -3.45
N LEU A 187 13.59 -3.98 -4.21
CA LEU A 187 14.75 -3.27 -3.68
C LEU A 187 14.33 -2.00 -2.91
N THR A 188 13.43 -1.19 -3.48
CA THR A 188 12.90 0.01 -2.82
C THR A 188 12.15 -0.34 -1.52
N ARG A 189 11.45 -1.49 -1.47
CA ARG A 189 10.80 -2.00 -0.24
C ARG A 189 11.82 -2.33 0.84
N TYR A 190 12.87 -3.07 0.49
CA TYR A 190 13.91 -3.42 1.44
C TYR A 190 14.68 -2.19 1.93
N GLN A 191 14.93 -1.20 1.07
CA GLN A 191 15.49 0.08 1.50
C GLN A 191 14.59 0.76 2.53
N TRP A 192 13.27 0.75 2.34
CA TRP A 192 12.35 1.29 3.34
C TRP A 192 12.47 0.54 4.67
N PHE A 193 12.48 -0.79 4.68
CA PHE A 193 12.68 -1.54 5.92
C PHE A 193 14.02 -1.18 6.57
N VAL A 194 15.12 -1.25 5.83
CA VAL A 194 16.47 -1.02 6.38
C VAL A 194 16.64 0.39 6.94
N TYR A 195 16.18 1.42 6.22
CA TYR A 195 16.51 2.81 6.57
C TYR A 195 15.38 3.56 7.28
N CYS A 196 14.12 3.21 7.02
CA CYS A 196 12.95 3.91 7.58
C CYS A 196 12.25 3.14 8.70
N VAL A 197 12.54 1.83 8.84
CA VAL A 197 12.06 1.00 9.96
C VAL A 197 13.27 0.24 10.52
N PRO A 198 14.28 0.92 11.08
CA PRO A 198 15.53 0.26 11.44
C PRO A 198 15.31 -0.79 12.53
N ASP A 199 15.96 -1.93 12.36
CA ASP A 199 16.02 -3.00 13.37
C ASP A 199 17.47 -3.47 13.51
N TYR A 200 17.91 -3.64 14.75
CA TYR A 200 19.27 -4.05 15.07
C TYR A 200 19.69 -5.34 14.35
N ASN A 201 18.76 -6.29 14.19
CA ASN A 201 19.04 -7.57 13.53
C ASN A 201 19.31 -7.37 12.03
N SER A 202 18.55 -6.49 11.38
CA SER A 202 18.61 -6.28 9.94
C SER A 202 19.97 -5.75 9.48
N PHE A 203 20.58 -4.81 10.21
CA PHE A 203 21.92 -4.31 9.87
C PHE A 203 23.01 -5.38 10.04
N ASN A 204 22.95 -6.14 11.14
CA ASN A 204 23.90 -7.23 11.41
C ASN A 204 23.87 -8.30 10.32
N HIS A 205 22.67 -8.70 9.88
CA HIS A 205 22.51 -9.74 8.86
C HIS A 205 22.88 -9.28 7.45
N LEU A 206 22.61 -8.01 7.12
CA LEU A 206 22.96 -7.45 5.82
C LEU A 206 24.42 -7.01 5.71
N GLY A 207 25.20 -7.09 6.80
CA GLY A 207 26.60 -6.67 6.83
C GLY A 207 26.78 -5.16 6.62
N VAL A 208 25.72 -4.39 6.84
CA VAL A 208 25.74 -2.93 6.77
C VAL A 208 26.25 -2.43 8.11
N ARG A 209 27.24 -1.51 8.10
CA ARG A 209 27.73 -0.92 9.35
C ARG A 209 26.57 -0.29 10.10
N GLU A 210 26.44 -0.68 11.37
CA GLU A 210 25.42 -0.17 12.28
C GLU A 210 25.38 1.36 12.22
N GLN A 211 24.24 1.90 11.83
CA GLN A 211 24.01 3.34 11.79
C GLN A 211 23.24 3.73 13.05
N SER A 212 23.97 3.83 14.17
CA SER A 212 23.36 4.09 15.48
C SER A 212 22.50 5.36 15.56
N HIS A 213 22.71 6.31 14.64
CA HIS A 213 21.93 7.53 14.50
C HIS A 213 20.56 7.33 13.85
N LEU A 214 20.33 6.20 13.16
CA LEU A 214 19.02 5.86 12.58
C LEU A 214 18.06 5.31 13.63
N TYR A 215 18.56 4.74 14.73
CA TYR A 215 17.69 4.22 15.77
C TYR A 215 17.04 5.37 16.54
N GLY A 216 15.73 5.52 16.34
CA GLY A 216 14.85 6.19 17.30
C GLY A 216 14.69 5.35 18.57
N GLY A 217 13.61 5.61 19.33
CA GLY A 217 13.38 4.95 20.61
C GLY A 217 13.30 3.42 20.55
N ASP A 218 12.70 2.83 19.51
CA ASP A 218 12.60 1.38 19.32
C ASP A 218 13.69 0.85 18.38
N GLN A 219 14.61 0.05 18.91
CA GLN A 219 15.70 -0.59 18.14
C GLN A 219 15.25 -1.90 17.46
N PHE A 220 14.03 -2.35 17.73
CA PHE A 220 13.48 -3.63 17.25
C PHE A 220 12.20 -3.41 16.44
N GLN A 221 12.12 -2.30 15.70
CA GLN A 221 10.87 -1.89 15.04
C GLN A 221 10.39 -2.92 14.00
N GLN A 222 11.29 -3.56 13.23
CA GLN A 222 10.88 -4.61 12.29
C GLN A 222 10.40 -5.86 13.01
N LEU A 223 11.06 -6.26 14.10
CA LEU A 223 10.63 -7.37 14.93
C LEU A 223 9.26 -7.10 15.58
N SER A 224 9.05 -5.88 16.07
CA SER A 224 7.76 -5.38 16.57
C SER A 224 6.67 -5.53 15.50
N MET A 225 6.95 -5.06 14.27
CA MET A 225 6.04 -5.21 13.13
C MET A 225 5.78 -6.67 12.76
N GLN A 226 6.82 -7.50 12.67
CA GLN A 226 6.69 -8.92 12.32
C GLN A 226 5.84 -9.66 13.34
N THR A 227 6.02 -9.34 14.62
CA THR A 227 5.21 -9.92 15.68
C THR A 227 3.78 -9.43 15.60
N ALA A 228 3.55 -8.12 15.44
CA ALA A 228 2.21 -7.58 15.27
C ALA A 228 1.50 -8.28 14.09
N MET A 229 2.18 -8.56 12.98
CA MET A 229 1.59 -9.29 11.85
C MET A 229 1.22 -10.74 12.14
N ARG A 230 1.86 -11.37 13.13
CA ARG A 230 1.50 -12.71 13.62
C ARG A 230 0.43 -12.68 14.70
N ASP A 231 0.09 -11.50 15.23
CA ASP A 231 -0.98 -11.34 16.18
C ASP A 231 -2.32 -11.70 15.51
N PRO A 232 -3.26 -12.35 16.21
CA PRO A 232 -4.59 -12.62 15.67
C PRO A 232 -5.32 -11.37 15.15
N MET A 233 -4.93 -10.16 15.55
CA MET A 233 -5.46 -8.92 14.99
C MET A 233 -5.10 -8.73 13.51
N PHE A 234 -3.95 -9.21 13.06
CA PHE A 234 -3.45 -9.06 11.68
C PHE A 234 -3.38 -10.37 10.88
N ASP A 235 -3.66 -11.49 11.55
CA ASP A 235 -3.71 -12.81 10.93
C ASP A 235 -4.81 -12.88 9.85
N VAL A 236 -4.42 -13.28 8.64
CA VAL A 236 -5.27 -13.35 7.45
C VAL A 236 -6.44 -14.29 7.68
N ASP A 237 -6.22 -15.41 8.36
CA ASP A 237 -7.27 -16.38 8.66
C ASP A 237 -8.32 -15.79 9.58
N ASN A 238 -7.90 -14.92 10.51
CA ASN A 238 -8.80 -14.22 11.42
C ASN A 238 -9.49 -13.02 10.76
N TRP A 239 -8.85 -12.40 9.76
CA TRP A 239 -9.49 -11.36 8.94
C TRP A 239 -10.64 -11.96 8.14
N GLY A 240 -10.40 -13.07 7.43
CA GLY A 240 -11.42 -13.75 6.65
C GLY A 240 -12.63 -14.15 7.51
N SER A 241 -12.38 -14.82 8.64
CA SER A 241 -13.46 -15.25 9.55
C SER A 241 -14.20 -14.07 10.16
N LYS A 242 -13.52 -13.06 10.73
CA LYS A 242 -14.19 -11.89 11.34
C LYS A 242 -14.98 -11.06 10.35
N LEU A 243 -14.46 -10.89 9.15
CA LEU A 243 -15.11 -10.15 8.08
C LEU A 243 -16.36 -10.90 7.59
N VAL A 244 -16.30 -12.22 7.48
CA VAL A 244 -17.45 -13.05 7.08
C VAL A 244 -18.48 -13.19 8.21
N GLU A 245 -18.06 -13.38 9.46
CA GLU A 245 -18.93 -13.47 10.64
C GLU A 245 -19.71 -12.18 10.92
N SER A 246 -19.19 -11.04 10.45
CA SER A 246 -19.88 -9.74 10.51
C SER A 246 -21.00 -9.58 9.46
N ALA A 247 -21.32 -10.63 8.69
CA ALA A 247 -22.49 -10.66 7.81
C ALA A 247 -23.77 -11.07 8.59
N PRO A 248 -24.95 -10.45 8.35
CA PRO A 248 -25.32 -9.61 7.20
C PRO A 248 -24.93 -8.13 7.34
N GLY A 249 -24.60 -7.49 6.21
CA GLY A 249 -24.30 -6.05 6.17
C GLY A 249 -23.29 -5.67 5.08
N PRO A 250 -22.37 -4.73 5.33
CA PRO A 250 -21.40 -4.25 4.32
C PRO A 250 -20.48 -5.35 3.78
N MET A 251 -20.37 -6.47 4.50
CA MET A 251 -19.55 -7.63 4.14
C MET A 251 -20.26 -8.68 3.27
N ALA A 252 -21.56 -8.51 2.99
CA ALA A 252 -22.31 -9.42 2.12
C ALA A 252 -21.64 -9.69 0.75
N PRO A 253 -21.00 -8.70 0.07
CA PRO A 253 -20.27 -8.95 -1.16
C PRO A 253 -19.10 -9.92 -1.00
N VAL A 254 -18.42 -9.91 0.15
CA VAL A 254 -17.25 -10.78 0.42
C VAL A 254 -17.70 -12.19 0.75
N ALA A 255 -18.80 -12.34 1.50
CA ALA A 255 -19.39 -13.65 1.78
C ALA A 255 -19.90 -14.37 0.51
N ALA A 256 -20.15 -13.61 -0.58
CA ALA A 256 -20.54 -14.16 -1.87
C ALA A 256 -19.34 -14.58 -2.75
N LEU A 257 -18.11 -14.25 -2.35
CA LEU A 257 -16.89 -14.69 -3.03
C LEU A 257 -16.62 -16.17 -2.76
N ASP A 258 -15.99 -16.87 -3.71
CA ASP A 258 -15.46 -18.21 -3.45
C ASP A 258 -14.24 -18.18 -2.53
N TYR A 259 -13.78 -19.35 -2.09
CA TYR A 259 -12.66 -19.46 -1.14
C TYR A 259 -11.37 -18.78 -1.63
N HIS A 260 -11.03 -18.92 -2.92
CA HIS A 260 -9.80 -18.33 -3.47
C HIS A 260 -9.92 -16.81 -3.59
N GLN A 261 -11.09 -16.33 -4.03
CA GLN A 261 -11.39 -14.90 -4.08
C GLN A 261 -11.39 -14.26 -2.68
N GLN A 262 -11.90 -14.95 -1.65
CA GLN A 262 -11.87 -14.47 -0.26
C GLN A 262 -10.42 -14.37 0.27
N LEU A 263 -9.57 -15.33 -0.07
CA LEU A 263 -8.16 -15.30 0.30
C LEU A 263 -7.46 -14.11 -0.35
N VAL A 264 -7.66 -13.91 -1.66
CA VAL A 264 -7.11 -12.76 -2.38
C VAL A 264 -7.65 -11.48 -1.76
N PHE A 265 -8.97 -11.35 -1.55
CA PHE A 265 -9.59 -10.18 -0.92
C PHE A 265 -8.92 -9.81 0.41
N SER A 266 -8.70 -10.79 1.28
CA SER A 266 -8.09 -10.57 2.58
C SER A 266 -6.66 -10.03 2.45
N GLN A 267 -5.87 -10.55 1.51
CA GLN A 267 -4.54 -10.02 1.21
C GLN A 267 -4.60 -8.59 0.65
N CYS A 268 -5.56 -8.28 -0.22
CA CYS A 268 -5.77 -6.92 -0.72
C CYS A 268 -6.03 -5.96 0.44
N ALA A 269 -7.00 -6.33 1.28
CA ALA A 269 -7.53 -5.50 2.33
C ALA A 269 -6.48 -5.22 3.41
N LYS A 270 -5.58 -6.19 3.67
CA LYS A 270 -4.42 -6.02 4.54
C LYS A 270 -3.45 -4.93 4.04
N HIS A 271 -3.35 -4.71 2.74
CA HIS A 271 -2.39 -3.75 2.16
C HIS A 271 -2.99 -2.40 1.76
N TRP A 272 -4.25 -2.12 2.09
CA TRP A 272 -4.92 -0.84 1.84
C TRP A 272 -4.44 0.37 2.68
N GLY A 273 -3.37 0.23 3.46
CA GLY A 273 -2.78 1.31 4.24
C GLY A 273 -3.69 1.74 5.39
N PHE A 274 -4.10 3.01 5.41
CA PHE A 274 -5.00 3.50 6.47
C PHE A 274 -6.34 2.75 6.54
N ARG A 275 -6.86 2.36 5.36
CA ARG A 275 -8.15 1.64 5.29
C ARG A 275 -8.06 0.26 5.92
N SER A 276 -6.90 -0.40 5.85
CA SER A 276 -6.65 -1.67 6.53
C SER A 276 -6.84 -1.53 8.03
N LEU A 277 -6.32 -0.45 8.62
CA LEU A 277 -6.51 -0.17 10.04
C LEU A 277 -7.95 0.22 10.37
N GLU A 278 -8.62 0.98 9.50
CA GLU A 278 -10.05 1.30 9.66
C GLU A 278 -10.94 0.05 9.69
N LEU A 279 -10.63 -0.98 8.90
CA LEU A 279 -11.37 -2.26 8.92
C LEU A 279 -11.28 -2.99 10.27
N LEU A 280 -10.21 -2.76 11.04
CA LEU A 280 -9.97 -3.45 12.32
C LEU A 280 -10.72 -2.86 13.52
N VAL A 281 -11.34 -1.70 13.36
CA VAL A 281 -12.11 -1.04 14.43
C VAL A 281 -13.61 -1.25 14.25
N PRO A 282 -14.39 -1.23 15.35
CA PRO A 282 -15.85 -1.33 15.26
C PRO A 282 -16.43 -0.24 14.34
N GLY A 283 -17.37 -0.59 13.46
CA GLY A 283 -17.92 0.33 12.47
C GLY A 283 -17.02 0.56 11.25
N GLY A 284 -15.86 -0.09 11.18
CA GLY A 284 -14.90 -0.02 10.07
C GLY A 284 -15.48 -0.51 8.74
N PRO A 285 -15.95 -1.77 8.67
CA PRO A 285 -16.55 -2.32 7.46
C PRO A 285 -17.71 -1.48 6.90
N GLU A 286 -18.53 -0.88 7.77
CA GLU A 286 -19.64 0.00 7.36
C GLU A 286 -19.13 1.28 6.71
N ARG A 287 -18.07 1.89 7.26
CA ARG A 287 -17.44 3.08 6.69
C ARG A 287 -16.77 2.80 5.34
N LEU A 288 -16.31 1.56 5.13
CA LEU A 288 -15.61 1.12 3.92
C LEU A 288 -16.47 0.26 2.99
N ALA A 289 -17.79 0.25 3.18
CA ALA A 289 -18.70 -0.64 2.46
C ALA A 289 -18.60 -0.52 0.93
N ASP A 290 -18.42 0.70 0.42
CA ASP A 290 -18.29 0.96 -1.01
C ASP A 290 -16.95 0.44 -1.56
N ASP A 291 -15.87 0.57 -0.80
CA ASP A 291 -14.55 0.06 -1.18
C ASP A 291 -14.53 -1.48 -1.16
N ILE A 292 -15.13 -2.09 -0.12
CA ILE A 292 -15.32 -3.54 -0.01
C ILE A 292 -16.12 -4.07 -1.20
N ARG A 293 -17.27 -3.44 -1.50
CA ARG A 293 -18.13 -3.85 -2.62
C ARG A 293 -17.39 -3.74 -3.96
N ARG A 294 -16.64 -2.65 -4.16
CA ARG A 294 -15.86 -2.43 -5.39
C ARG A 294 -14.79 -3.50 -5.55
N LEU A 295 -14.02 -3.79 -4.51
CA LEU A 295 -12.98 -4.83 -4.57
C LEU A 295 -13.59 -6.21 -4.81
N ALA A 296 -14.63 -6.58 -4.08
CA ALA A 296 -15.31 -7.86 -4.28
C ALA A 296 -15.82 -8.00 -5.72
N ALA A 297 -16.46 -6.97 -6.28
CA ALA A 297 -16.91 -6.98 -7.67
C ALA A 297 -15.74 -7.17 -8.65
N HIS A 298 -14.63 -6.43 -8.45
CA HIS A 298 -13.44 -6.59 -9.28
C HIS A 298 -12.84 -7.99 -9.20
N LEU A 299 -12.87 -8.63 -8.03
CA LEU A 299 -12.38 -10.01 -7.87
C LEU A 299 -13.28 -11.02 -8.58
N VAL A 300 -14.60 -10.84 -8.54
CA VAL A 300 -15.53 -11.68 -9.32
C VAL A 300 -15.26 -11.56 -10.81
N ASP A 301 -15.03 -10.34 -11.29
CA ASP A 301 -14.72 -10.08 -12.71
C ASP A 301 -13.34 -10.63 -13.12
N ALA A 302 -12.35 -10.55 -12.22
CA ALA A 302 -10.97 -10.97 -12.48
C ALA A 302 -10.75 -12.49 -12.33
N LEU A 303 -11.48 -13.12 -11.40
CA LEU A 303 -11.33 -14.52 -11.01
C LEU A 303 -12.69 -15.23 -11.10
N PRO A 304 -13.31 -15.36 -12.29
CA PRO A 304 -14.64 -15.93 -12.41
C PRO A 304 -14.65 -17.36 -11.87
N PRO A 305 -15.68 -17.78 -11.11
CA PRO A 305 -15.70 -19.06 -10.38
C PRO A 305 -15.43 -20.24 -11.30
N ASP A 306 -14.72 -21.23 -10.78
CA ASP A 306 -14.45 -22.48 -11.49
C ASP A 306 -15.79 -23.03 -12.00
N ARG A 307 -15.91 -23.17 -13.33
CA ARG A 307 -17.07 -23.87 -13.88
C ARG A 307 -16.92 -25.31 -13.37
N PRO A 308 -17.96 -25.90 -12.75
CA PRO A 308 -17.87 -27.28 -12.31
C PRO A 308 -17.43 -28.12 -13.51
N GLU A 309 -16.28 -28.78 -13.37
CA GLU A 309 -15.66 -29.61 -14.43
C GLU A 309 -16.57 -30.80 -14.83
N ASP A 310 -17.70 -30.99 -14.13
CA ASP A 310 -18.68 -32.05 -14.35
C ASP A 310 -19.78 -31.71 -15.37
N ALA A 311 -19.75 -30.55 -16.03
CA ALA A 311 -20.52 -30.34 -17.27
C ALA A 311 -19.78 -30.92 -18.48
N VAL A 312 -19.28 -32.15 -18.33
CA VAL A 312 -19.04 -33.02 -19.48
C VAL A 312 -20.45 -33.41 -19.95
N ASP A 313 -20.92 -32.73 -20.99
CA ASP A 313 -22.09 -33.14 -21.74
C ASP A 313 -21.91 -34.62 -22.10
N SER A 314 -22.60 -35.49 -21.38
CA SER A 314 -22.61 -36.94 -21.57
C SER A 314 -23.41 -37.36 -22.80
N ASP A 315 -23.57 -36.47 -23.78
CA ASP A 315 -24.36 -36.66 -25.00
C ASP A 315 -23.45 -36.57 -26.24
N SER A 316 -22.27 -37.20 -26.19
CA SER A 316 -21.59 -37.65 -27.40
C SER A 316 -21.55 -39.17 -27.44
N ASP A 317 -22.69 -39.73 -27.85
CA ASP A 317 -22.74 -40.99 -28.57
C ASP A 317 -21.87 -40.86 -29.84
N SER A 318 -20.55 -41.02 -29.70
CA SER A 318 -19.67 -41.27 -30.82
C SER A 318 -19.68 -42.77 -31.10
N ASP A 319 -20.72 -43.15 -31.83
CA ASP A 319 -20.78 -44.33 -32.65
C ASP A 319 -19.53 -44.39 -33.54
N SER A 320 -18.85 -45.53 -33.51
CA SER A 320 -17.69 -45.79 -34.33
C SER A 320 -18.13 -46.03 -35.78
N SER A 321 -17.74 -45.16 -36.72
CA SER A 321 -17.28 -45.58 -38.05
C SER A 321 -16.83 -44.39 -38.91
N ASP A 322 -15.61 -44.54 -39.43
CA ASP A 322 -15.15 -44.16 -40.77
C ASP A 322 -15.64 -42.82 -41.33
N PHE A 323 -14.80 -41.78 -41.16
CA PHE A 323 -14.96 -40.54 -41.90
C PHE A 323 -13.82 -40.35 -42.91
N ASP A 324 -14.21 -40.57 -44.17
CA ASP A 324 -13.45 -40.46 -45.40
C ASP A 324 -13.06 -39.00 -45.70
N TRP A 325 -11.77 -38.76 -45.92
CA TRP A 325 -11.27 -37.52 -46.50
C TRP A 325 -11.39 -37.56 -48.01
N ASN A 326 -12.56 -37.22 -48.57
CA ASN A 326 -12.68 -36.71 -49.94
C ASN A 326 -14.10 -36.24 -50.28
N SER A 327 -14.29 -34.92 -50.46
CA SER A 327 -14.74 -34.31 -51.73
C SER A 327 -15.42 -32.94 -51.53
N GLN A 328 -14.87 -31.97 -52.26
CA GLN A 328 -15.53 -30.92 -53.04
C GLN A 328 -16.51 -29.91 -52.41
N ALA A 329 -16.04 -28.66 -52.49
CA ALA A 329 -16.73 -27.42 -52.83
C ALA A 329 -18.19 -27.49 -53.32
N SER A 330 -19.04 -26.66 -52.70
CA SER A 330 -20.05 -25.86 -53.40
C SER A 330 -20.55 -24.69 -52.53
N ASP A 331 -20.68 -23.53 -53.17
CA ASP A 331 -21.22 -22.26 -52.69
C ASP A 331 -22.63 -22.33 -52.07
N SER A 332 -22.86 -21.56 -50.99
CA SER A 332 -24.01 -20.64 -50.80
C SER A 332 -23.77 -19.86 -49.50
N SER A 333 -23.50 -18.55 -49.53
CA SER A 333 -24.45 -17.42 -49.57
C SER A 333 -25.33 -17.30 -48.32
N SER A 334 -25.19 -16.12 -47.69
CA SER A 334 -25.95 -15.52 -46.57
C SER A 334 -25.82 -16.15 -45.18
N ASP A 335 -24.84 -15.65 -44.40
CA ASP A 335 -25.02 -15.32 -42.98
C ASP A 335 -23.77 -14.60 -42.42
N TRP A 336 -23.65 -13.29 -42.70
CA TRP A 336 -22.51 -12.48 -42.25
C TRP A 336 -22.78 -11.66 -40.98
N GLU A 337 -23.95 -11.80 -40.34
CA GLU A 337 -24.32 -11.02 -39.15
C GLU A 337 -24.41 -11.81 -37.83
N SER A 338 -24.30 -13.15 -37.83
CA SER A 338 -24.27 -13.94 -36.57
C SER A 338 -22.86 -14.27 -36.05
N VAL A 339 -21.81 -14.04 -36.86
CA VAL A 339 -20.44 -14.49 -36.57
C VAL A 339 -19.63 -13.50 -35.71
N ARG A 340 -20.10 -12.26 -35.51
CA ARG A 340 -19.35 -11.26 -34.70
C ARG A 340 -19.60 -11.32 -33.20
N ASN A 341 -20.70 -11.94 -32.74
CA ASN A 341 -21.00 -12.04 -31.30
C ASN A 341 -20.57 -13.38 -30.68
N THR A 342 -20.50 -14.45 -31.45
CA THR A 342 -20.00 -15.75 -31.00
C THR A 342 -18.47 -15.78 -30.93
N ASP A 343 -17.78 -15.03 -31.79
CA ASP A 343 -16.31 -14.93 -31.79
C ASP A 343 -15.79 -14.13 -30.57
N ILE A 344 -16.52 -13.11 -30.10
CA ILE A 344 -16.17 -12.40 -28.85
C ILE A 344 -16.41 -13.30 -27.63
N SER A 345 -17.54 -14.01 -27.59
CA SER A 345 -17.84 -14.93 -26.48
C SER A 345 -16.83 -16.08 -26.41
N TYR A 346 -16.46 -16.67 -27.56
CA TYR A 346 -15.46 -17.73 -27.63
C TYR A 346 -14.05 -17.22 -27.30
N ARG A 347 -13.65 -16.04 -27.79
CA ARG A 347 -12.36 -15.41 -27.44
C ARG A 347 -12.28 -15.02 -25.97
N VAL A 348 -13.37 -14.54 -25.37
CA VAL A 348 -13.43 -14.26 -23.93
C VAL A 348 -13.38 -15.56 -23.13
N THR A 349 -14.00 -16.64 -23.61
CA THR A 349 -13.99 -17.94 -22.94
C THR A 349 -12.61 -18.62 -23.06
N ASP A 350 -11.98 -18.65 -24.23
CA ASP A 350 -10.62 -19.15 -24.43
C ASP A 350 -9.58 -18.28 -23.67
N ARG A 351 -9.75 -16.96 -23.65
CA ARG A 351 -8.92 -16.04 -22.85
C ARG A 351 -9.10 -16.27 -21.35
N ASN A 352 -10.32 -16.46 -20.86
CA ASN A 352 -10.58 -16.74 -19.44
C ASN A 352 -10.09 -18.13 -19.05
N THR A 353 -10.17 -19.13 -19.95
CA THR A 353 -9.56 -20.45 -19.73
C THR A 353 -8.04 -20.37 -19.72
N ARG A 354 -7.42 -19.56 -20.58
CA ARG A 354 -5.97 -19.28 -20.54
C ARG A 354 -5.57 -18.50 -19.29
N LEU A 355 -6.35 -17.49 -18.89
CA LEU A 355 -6.15 -16.74 -17.66
C LEU A 355 -6.27 -17.66 -16.45
N ARG A 356 -7.25 -18.57 -16.39
CA ARG A 356 -7.42 -19.59 -15.34
C ARG A 356 -6.28 -20.61 -15.29
N LYS A 357 -5.86 -21.11 -16.44
CA LYS A 357 -4.67 -21.98 -16.53
C LYS A 357 -3.40 -21.23 -16.12
N ALA A 358 -3.40 -19.93 -16.37
CA ALA A 358 -2.42 -18.99 -15.90
C ALA A 358 -2.74 -18.42 -14.51
N ILE A 359 -3.80 -18.78 -13.77
CA ILE A 359 -4.05 -18.22 -12.41
C ILE A 359 -2.96 -18.71 -11.47
N PRO A 360 -2.57 -19.99 -11.47
CA PRO A 360 -1.34 -20.43 -10.82
C PRO A 360 -0.10 -19.73 -11.41
N GLU A 361 -0.06 -19.43 -12.71
CA GLU A 361 1.02 -18.65 -13.36
C GLU A 361 0.92 -17.13 -13.17
N LEU A 362 -0.18 -16.61 -12.61
CA LEU A 362 -0.54 -15.20 -12.41
C LEU A 362 -0.34 -14.86 -10.95
N VAL A 363 -0.75 -15.77 -10.07
CA VAL A 363 -0.21 -15.90 -8.73
C VAL A 363 1.30 -16.10 -8.83
N GLN A 364 1.80 -16.94 -9.76
CA GLN A 364 3.22 -17.01 -10.19
C GLN A 364 3.64 -15.93 -11.18
N ASP A 365 2.80 -14.92 -11.48
CA ASP A 365 3.22 -13.82 -12.34
C ASP A 365 4.38 -13.23 -11.58
N ARG A 366 5.45 -12.94 -12.31
CA ARG A 366 6.54 -12.19 -11.74
C ARG A 366 5.97 -10.92 -11.11
N TRP A 367 4.92 -10.31 -11.68
CA TRP A 367 4.21 -9.20 -11.05
C TRP A 367 3.58 -9.54 -9.69
N TRP A 368 2.95 -10.67 -9.45
CA TRP A 368 2.34 -10.95 -8.14
C TRP A 368 3.38 -11.36 -7.09
N TYR A 369 4.34 -12.22 -7.45
CA TYR A 369 5.46 -12.55 -6.53
C TYR A 369 6.46 -11.40 -6.33
N THR A 370 6.59 -10.46 -7.28
CA THR A 370 7.54 -9.32 -7.14
C THR A 370 6.88 -7.98 -6.82
N ALA A 371 5.58 -7.79 -7.09
CA ALA A 371 4.83 -6.57 -6.77
C ALA A 371 3.89 -6.71 -5.58
N PHE A 372 3.62 -7.91 -5.07
CA PHE A 372 2.88 -8.11 -3.82
C PHE A 372 3.52 -9.20 -2.95
N PRO A 373 4.84 -9.12 -2.63
CA PRO A 373 5.43 -9.98 -1.61
C PRO A 373 4.62 -9.88 -0.31
N ASP A 374 4.47 -10.99 0.40
CA ASP A 374 3.88 -10.96 1.73
C ASP A 374 4.75 -10.04 2.59
N PHE A 375 4.14 -8.97 3.11
CA PHE A 375 4.81 -8.05 4.02
C PHE A 375 5.55 -8.79 5.16
N THR A 376 5.02 -9.94 5.59
CA THR A 376 5.63 -10.82 6.58
C THR A 376 6.91 -11.48 6.06
N GLU A 377 6.93 -11.93 4.80
CA GLU A 377 8.11 -12.49 4.14
C GLU A 377 9.18 -11.42 3.91
N ASP A 378 8.79 -10.21 3.49
CA ASP A 378 9.72 -9.10 3.33
C ASP A 378 10.40 -8.75 4.65
N LEU A 379 9.63 -8.59 5.73
CA LEU A 379 10.15 -8.39 7.08
C LEU A 379 11.07 -9.53 7.50
N HIS A 380 10.63 -10.76 7.30
CA HIS A 380 11.38 -11.96 7.68
C HIS A 380 12.73 -12.03 6.97
N PHE A 381 12.76 -11.76 5.67
CA PHE A 381 14.00 -11.68 4.93
C PHE A 381 14.89 -10.57 5.46
N THR A 382 14.34 -9.39 5.73
CA THR A 382 15.16 -8.26 6.20
C THR A 382 15.79 -8.55 7.56
N LEU A 383 15.04 -9.20 8.47
CA LEU A 383 15.49 -9.58 9.80
C LEU A 383 16.49 -10.73 9.82
N TRP A 384 16.32 -11.75 8.97
CA TRP A 384 17.05 -13.02 9.09
C TRP A 384 17.87 -13.40 7.84
N ALA A 385 17.81 -12.57 6.79
CA ALA A 385 18.37 -12.85 5.47
C ALA A 385 17.85 -14.16 4.83
N GLU A 386 16.69 -14.64 5.26
CA GLU A 386 16.07 -15.86 4.76
C GLU A 386 15.19 -15.54 3.55
N TRP A 387 15.82 -15.31 2.39
CA TRP A 387 15.12 -15.02 1.13
C TRP A 387 14.80 -16.30 0.39
N ASN A 388 13.53 -16.49 0.03
CA ASN A 388 13.11 -17.62 -0.77
C ASN A 388 13.30 -17.40 -2.29
N GLY A 389 13.63 -16.19 -2.74
CA GLY A 389 13.78 -15.87 -4.18
C GLY A 389 15.18 -16.09 -4.78
N GLY A 390 16.06 -16.84 -4.11
CA GLY A 390 17.32 -17.35 -4.67
C GLY A 390 18.58 -16.49 -4.46
N LYS A 391 19.74 -17.16 -4.32
CA LYS A 391 21.03 -16.58 -3.89
C LYS A 391 21.58 -15.44 -4.75
N LYS A 392 21.28 -15.42 -6.06
CA LYS A 392 21.79 -14.37 -6.97
C LYS A 392 21.14 -13.02 -6.68
N LEU A 393 19.81 -13.01 -6.58
CA LEU A 393 19.02 -11.80 -6.31
C LEU A 393 19.30 -11.29 -4.90
N GLU A 394 19.41 -12.20 -3.94
CA GLU A 394 19.81 -11.90 -2.56
C GLU A 394 21.15 -11.16 -2.50
N ARG A 395 22.16 -11.59 -3.27
CA ARG A 395 23.47 -10.92 -3.34
C ARG A 395 23.37 -9.54 -3.99
N GLU A 396 22.68 -9.40 -5.12
CA GLU A 396 22.49 -8.10 -5.78
C GLU A 396 21.79 -7.10 -4.86
N LEU A 397 20.81 -7.59 -4.08
CA LEU A 397 20.09 -6.82 -3.09
C LEU A 397 21.01 -6.40 -1.93
N LYS A 398 21.78 -7.34 -1.36
CA LYS A 398 22.79 -7.04 -0.34
C LYS A 398 23.82 -6.01 -0.82
N GLU A 399 24.26 -6.12 -2.07
CA GLU A 399 25.15 -5.12 -2.68
C GLU A 399 24.50 -3.75 -2.85
N ALA A 400 23.23 -3.70 -3.28
CA ALA A 400 22.51 -2.44 -3.48
C ALA A 400 22.18 -1.73 -2.16
N ILE A 401 21.90 -2.47 -1.09
CA ILE A 401 21.69 -1.94 0.27
C ILE A 401 23.04 -1.56 0.91
N GLY A 402 24.08 -2.37 0.70
CA GLY A 402 25.41 -2.12 1.27
C GLY A 402 26.17 -0.97 0.61
N ARG A 403 25.77 -0.58 -0.61
CA ARG A 403 26.26 0.65 -1.24
C ARG A 403 25.44 1.81 -0.68
N PRO A 404 26.01 2.75 0.10
CA PRO A 404 25.37 4.07 0.23
C PRO A 404 25.11 4.60 -1.18
N ALA A 405 24.10 5.44 -1.37
CA ALA A 405 23.73 6.02 -2.67
C ALA A 405 24.89 6.83 -3.30
N GLU A 406 25.93 6.13 -3.75
CA GLU A 406 27.08 6.68 -4.44
C GLU A 406 26.66 6.78 -5.89
N ARG A 407 26.39 8.03 -6.28
CA ARG A 407 26.15 8.51 -7.65
C ARG A 407 26.70 7.55 -8.70
N THR A 408 25.86 6.66 -9.21
CA THR A 408 26.04 6.16 -10.57
C THR A 408 25.41 7.18 -11.51
N LEU A 409 26.08 8.35 -11.62
CA LEU A 409 26.01 9.18 -12.81
C LEU A 409 26.66 8.39 -13.95
N VAL A 410 25.99 7.32 -14.41
CA VAL A 410 26.31 6.73 -15.70
C VAL A 410 25.64 7.64 -16.72
N GLY A 411 26.44 8.55 -17.27
CA GLY A 411 26.00 9.47 -18.29
C GLY A 411 25.28 8.75 -19.44
N ARG A 412 24.12 9.28 -19.80
CA ARG A 412 23.57 9.26 -21.15
C ARG A 412 22.94 10.61 -21.45
#